data_AF-A0A535PK28-F1
#
_entry.id   AF-A0A535PK28-F1
#
_cell.length_a   1.000
_cell.length_b   1.000
_cell.length_c   1.000
_cell.angle_alpha   90.00
_cell.angle_beta   90.00
_cell.angle_gamma   90.00
#
_symmetry.space_group_name_H-M   'P 1'
#
loop_
_entity.id
_entity.type
_entity.pdbx_description
1 polymer ?
#
loop_
_entity_poly.entity_id
_entity_poly.type
_entity_poly.pdbx_seq_one_letter_code
_entity_poly.pdbx_strand_id
1 'polypeptide(L)'
;MYEIFAPLDDDEPLPRELLLEARRYKRLGRRELAGALWLPALVVVTLVESWMQMQTLVAAALVALLLIGFVVFAFSGDRKAR
;
A
#
# COMPACT_ATOMS: atom_id res chain seq x y z
N MET A 1 -28.49 -16.62 -42.46
CA MET A 1 -28.48 -15.72 -41.28
C MET A 1 -27.13 -15.92 -40.63
N TYR A 2 -26.22 -14.95 -40.72
CA TYR A 2 -24.86 -15.09 -40.22
C TYR A 2 -24.89 -15.04 -38.68
N GLU A 3 -24.62 -16.17 -38.03
CA GLU A 3 -24.39 -16.24 -36.58
C GLU A 3 -23.03 -15.59 -36.29
N ILE A 4 -23.06 -14.27 -36.09
CA ILE A 4 -21.86 -13.49 -35.74
C ILE A 4 -21.53 -13.63 -34.24
N PHE A 5 -22.43 -14.24 -33.47
CA PHE A 5 -22.29 -14.43 -32.02
C PHE A 5 -22.54 -15.89 -31.66
N ALA A 6 -21.56 -16.51 -31.00
CA ALA A 6 -21.75 -17.79 -30.35
C ALA A 6 -22.80 -17.64 -29.22
N PRO A 7 -23.62 -18.68 -28.94
CA PRO A 7 -24.55 -18.66 -27.82
C PRO A 7 -23.78 -18.37 -26.52
N LEU A 8 -24.33 -17.47 -25.69
CA LEU A 8 -23.74 -17.10 -24.42
C LEU A 8 -23.72 -18.34 -23.51
N ASP A 9 -22.53 -18.72 -23.05
CA ASP A 9 -22.35 -19.83 -22.11
C ASP A 9 -22.84 -19.39 -20.73
N ASP A 10 -23.82 -20.12 -20.17
CA ASP A 10 -24.45 -19.80 -18.89
C ASP A 10 -23.47 -19.96 -17.71
N ASP A 11 -22.36 -20.71 -17.91
CA ASP A 11 -21.32 -20.93 -16.91
C ASP A 11 -20.15 -19.92 -17.02
N GLU A 12 -20.13 -19.04 -18.03
CA GLU A 12 -19.05 -18.05 -18.18
C GLU A 12 -19.32 -16.78 -17.35
N PRO A 13 -18.40 -16.39 -16.44
CA PRO A 13 -18.58 -15.21 -15.61
C PRO A 13 -18.63 -13.95 -16.47
N LEU A 14 -19.64 -13.12 -16.22
CA LEU A 14 -19.87 -11.92 -17.02
C LEU A 14 -18.72 -10.93 -16.83
N PRO A 15 -18.32 -10.16 -17.86
CA PRO A 15 -17.19 -9.23 -17.77
C PRO A 15 -17.26 -8.25 -16.58
N ARG A 16 -18.47 -7.87 -16.18
CA ARG A 16 -18.72 -7.01 -15.00
C ARG A 16 -18.36 -7.69 -13.68
N GLU A 17 -18.56 -9.00 -13.56
CA GLU A 17 -18.31 -9.79 -12.36
C GLU A 17 -16.79 -9.95 -12.17
N LEU A 18 -16.07 -10.18 -13.26
CA LEU A 18 -14.61 -10.18 -13.30
C LEU A 18 -14.02 -8.82 -12.86
N LEU A 19 -14.62 -7.71 -13.28
CA LEU A 19 -14.17 -6.36 -12.87
C LEU A 19 -14.42 -6.08 -11.38
N LEU A 20 -15.56 -6.53 -10.83
CA LEU A 20 -15.89 -6.40 -9.42
C LEU A 20 -14.95 -7.24 -8.55
N GLU A 21 -14.62 -8.45 -9.01
CA GLU A 21 -13.67 -9.33 -8.34
C GLU A 21 -12.25 -8.76 -8.37
N ALA A 22 -11.80 -8.26 -9.52
CA ALA A 22 -10.50 -7.61 -9.65
C ALA A 22 -10.34 -6.37 -8.74
N ARG A 23 -11.41 -5.61 -8.51
CA ARG A 23 -11.39 -4.47 -7.56
C ARG A 23 -11.29 -4.91 -6.11
N ARG A 24 -11.91 -6.03 -5.73
CA ARG A 24 -11.91 -6.56 -4.35
C ARG A 24 -10.51 -6.95 -3.88
N TYR A 25 -9.66 -7.43 -4.79
CA TYR A 25 -8.32 -7.93 -4.46
C TYR A 25 -7.18 -6.96 -4.74
N LYS A 26 -7.45 -5.64 -4.80
CA LYS A 26 -6.38 -4.66 -5.02
C LYS A 26 -5.45 -4.63 -3.80
N ARG A 27 -4.36 -5.41 -3.85
CA ARG A 27 -3.33 -5.44 -2.81
C ARG A 27 -2.74 -4.03 -2.65
N LEU A 28 -2.66 -3.53 -1.41
CA LEU A 28 -1.91 -2.31 -1.13
C LEU A 28 -0.46 -2.53 -1.58
N GLY A 29 0.05 -1.61 -2.39
CA GLY A 29 1.46 -1.58 -2.74
C GLY A 29 2.31 -1.11 -1.56
N ARG A 30 3.63 -1.29 -1.70
CA ARG A 30 4.61 -0.86 -0.68
C ARG A 30 4.57 0.64 -0.43
N ARG A 31 4.26 1.44 -1.45
CA ARG A 31 4.17 2.91 -1.35
C ARG A 31 2.96 3.33 -0.52
N GLU A 32 1.82 2.70 -0.75
CA GLU A 32 0.58 2.94 -0.02
C GLU A 32 0.73 2.53 1.45
N LEU A 33 1.37 1.38 1.70
CA LEU A 33 1.72 0.94 3.06
C LEU A 33 2.69 1.90 3.76
N ALA A 34 3.73 2.35 3.06
CA ALA A 34 4.71 3.29 3.62
C ALA A 34 4.04 4.62 4.03
N GLY A 35 3.17 5.15 3.17
CA GLY A 35 2.40 6.36 3.46
C GLY A 35 1.42 6.16 4.62
N ALA A 36 0.70 5.03 4.64
CA ALA A 36 -0.26 4.73 5.70
C ALA A 36 0.39 4.56 7.08
N LEU A 37 1.59 3.96 7.13
CA LEU A 37 2.32 3.72 8.37
C LEU A 37 3.12 4.93 8.87
N TRP A 38 3.30 5.97 8.05
CA TRP A 38 4.06 7.16 8.43
C TRP A 38 3.49 7.88 9.66
N LEU A 39 2.19 8.21 9.62
CA LEU A 39 1.54 8.93 10.74
C LEU A 39 1.49 8.11 12.04
N PRO A 40 1.08 6.82 12.04
CA PRO A 40 1.15 5.98 13.23
C PRO A 40 2.57 5.91 13.81
N ALA A 41 3.59 5.77 12.96
CA ALA A 41 4.96 5.68 13.42
C ALA A 41 5.45 7.01 14.05
N LEU A 42 5.06 8.16 13.51
CA LEU A 42 5.33 9.46 14.15
C LEU A 42 4.67 9.58 15.53
N VAL A 43 3.41 9.17 15.66
CA VAL A 43 2.71 9.17 16.96
C VAL A 43 3.46 8.32 17.97
N VAL A 44 3.92 7.13 17.58
CA VAL A 44 4.72 6.26 18.44
C VAL A 44 6.01 6.93 18.87
N VAL A 45 6.76 7.55 17.95
CA VAL A 45 8.01 8.26 18.30
C VAL A 45 7.74 9.39 19.28
N THR A 46 6.68 10.20 19.07
CA THR A 46 6.35 11.30 19.99
C THR A 46 5.90 10.83 21.37
N LEU A 47 5.19 9.69 21.44
CA LEU A 47 4.79 9.09 22.72
C LEU A 47 6.01 8.58 23.48
N VAL A 48 6.94 7.92 22.79
CA VAL A 48 8.19 7.42 23.38
C VAL A 48 9.08 8.58 23.83
N GLU A 49 9.21 9.64 23.03
CA GLU A 49 9.95 10.85 23.39
C GLU A 49 9.42 11.44 24.70
N SER A 50 8.10 11.61 24.79
CA SER A 50 7.45 12.16 25.98
C SER A 50 7.58 11.25 27.20
N TRP A 51 7.39 9.94 27.03
CA TRP A 51 7.52 8.97 28.11
C TRP A 51 8.93 8.94 28.67
N MET A 52 9.94 8.86 27.80
CA MET A 52 11.33 8.66 28.20
C MET A 52 12.06 9.98 28.49
N GLN A 53 11.38 11.12 28.38
CA GLN A 53 11.98 12.46 28.51
C GLN A 53 13.22 12.59 27.60
N MET A 54 13.13 12.05 26.39
CA MET A 54 14.26 12.05 25.45
C MET A 54 14.62 13.47 25.04
N GLN A 55 15.91 13.69 24.80
CA GLN A 55 16.36 14.91 24.16
C GLN A 55 15.76 15.03 22.76
N THR A 56 15.19 16.19 22.44
CA THR A 56 14.52 16.45 21.15
C THR A 56 15.40 16.16 19.93
N LEU A 57 16.72 16.38 20.04
CA LEU A 57 17.66 16.05 18.96
C LEU A 57 17.70 14.55 18.65
N VAL A 58 17.59 13.69 19.68
CA VAL A 58 17.56 12.24 19.51
C VAL A 58 16.25 11.80 18.86
N ALA A 59 15.12 12.37 19.29
CA ALA A 59 13.82 12.11 18.67
C ALA A 59 13.79 12.57 17.20
N ALA A 60 14.35 13.74 16.89
CA ALA A 60 14.47 14.23 15.53
C ALA A 60 15.34 13.32 14.64
N ALA A 61 16.46 12.82 15.17
CA ALA A 61 17.30 11.85 14.48
C ALA A 61 16.57 10.53 14.20
N LEU A 62 15.78 10.03 15.17
CA LEU A 62 14.95 8.84 15.00
C LEU A 62 13.89 9.03 13.91
N VAL A 63 13.18 10.16 13.89
CA VAL A 63 12.20 10.47 12.84
C VAL A 63 12.86 10.53 11.46
N ALA A 64 14.04 11.15 11.35
CA ALA A 64 14.77 11.21 10.08
C ALA A 64 15.19 9.82 9.58
N LEU A 65 15.70 8.96 10.46
CA LEU A 65 16.05 7.58 10.14
C LEU A 65 14.82 6.77 9.70
N LEU A 66 13.71 6.94 10.39
CA LEU A 66 12.45 6.29 10.09
C LEU A 66 11.93 6.72 8.71
N LEU A 67 12.01 8.01 8.38
CA LEU A 67 11.66 8.53 7.05
C LEU A 67 12.51 7.89 5.96
N ILE A 68 13.83 7.84 6.15
CA ILE A 68 14.75 7.19 5.20
C ILE A 68 14.36 5.72 5.02
N GLY A 69 14.09 5.01 6.11
CA GLY A 69 13.63 3.61 6.07
C GLY A 69 12.35 3.44 5.26
N PHE A 70 11.34 4.29 5.48
CA PHE A 70 10.08 4.25 4.72
C PHE A 70 10.27 4.59 3.25
N VAL A 71 11.13 5.57 2.92
CA VAL A 71 11.46 5.92 1.53
C VAL A 71 12.14 4.73 0.84
N VAL A 72 13.19 4.16 1.45
CA VAL A 72 13.88 2.99 0.91
C VAL A 72 12.90 1.82 0.73
N PHE A 73 12.03 1.56 1.71
CA PHE A 73 11.01 0.52 1.62
C PHE A 73 10.00 0.77 0.48
N ALA A 74 9.54 2.02 0.31
CA ALA A 74 8.60 2.41 -0.73
C ALA A 74 9.19 2.25 -2.16
N PHE A 75 10.52 2.41 -2.30
CA PHE A 75 11.22 2.33 -3.58
C PHE A 75 11.95 1.00 -3.83
N SER A 76 12.13 0.13 -2.83
CA SER A 76 12.79 -1.18 -3.00
C SER A 76 11.92 -2.25 -3.65
N GLY A 77 10.65 -1.95 -3.92
CA GLY A 77 9.76 -2.84 -4.66
C GLY A 77 10.12 -2.81 -6.14
N ASP A 78 10.56 -3.95 -6.68
CA ASP A 78 10.74 -4.14 -8.12
C ASP A 78 9.50 -3.64 -8.86
N ARG A 79 9.70 -2.74 -9.82
CA ARG A 79 8.70 -2.53 -10.86
C ARG A 79 8.67 -3.82 -11.65
N LYS A 80 7.80 -4.77 -11.28
CA LYS A 80 7.30 -5.72 -12.27
C LYS A 80 6.62 -4.85 -13.32
N ALA A 81 7.38 -4.53 -14.37
CA ALA A 81 6.88 -3.92 -15.58
C ALA A 81 5.62 -4.69 -15.96
N ARG A 82 4.50 -3.97 -15.92
CA ARG A 82 3.25 -4.44 -16.51
C ARG A 82 3.44 -4.56 -18.00
#